data_AF-A0A1G9F9Z8-F1
#
_entry.id   AF-A0A1G9F9Z8-F1
#
_cell.length_a   1.000
_cell.length_b   1.000
_cell.length_c   1.000
_cell.angle_alpha   90.00
_cell.angle_beta   90.00
_cell.angle_gamma   90.00
#
_symmetry.space_group_name_H-M   'P 1'
#
loop_
_entity.id
_entity.type
_entity.pdbx_description
1 polymer ?
#
loop_
_entity_poly.entity_id
_entity_poly.type
_entity_poly.pdbx_seq_one_letter_code
_entity_poly.pdbx_strand_id
1 'polypeptide(L)'
;MEQIKFALAIVGTFFGVLGLALLAIACIVALFKIGEADRYYGVGTMGWGRSQLTFPPWSIWRMTEYGMIILFARTRYVQRRWGDDLELVKANTPPKWLERLLVWLYASWFLLVIAGFALGSLMMLLPEAR
;
A
#
# COMPACT_ATOMS: atom_id res chain seq x y z
N MET A 1 27.91 -18.62 -11.38
CA MET A 1 26.54 -18.85 -10.91
C MET A 1 26.38 -18.50 -9.43
N GLU A 2 27.32 -18.89 -8.56
CA GLU A 2 27.31 -18.54 -7.12
C GLU A 2 27.36 -17.02 -6.84
N GLN A 3 28.19 -16.27 -7.57
CA GLN A 3 28.26 -14.80 -7.43
C GLN A 3 26.92 -14.10 -7.72
N ILE A 4 26.15 -14.61 -8.69
CA ILE A 4 24.82 -14.08 -9.04
C ILE A 4 23.82 -14.41 -7.93
N LYS A 5 23.85 -15.64 -7.39
CA LYS A 5 23.00 -16.03 -6.25
C LYS A 5 23.30 -15.19 -5.00
N PHE A 6 24.58 -14.94 -4.72
CA PHE A 6 25.00 -14.09 -3.60
C PHE A 6 24.55 -12.63 -3.79
N ALA A 7 24.72 -12.06 -4.98
CA ALA A 7 24.22 -10.72 -5.29
C ALA A 7 22.69 -10.62 -5.13
N LEU A 8 21.94 -11.61 -5.61
CA LEU A 8 20.48 -11.67 -5.45
C LEU A 8 20.07 -11.81 -3.98
N ALA A 9 20.81 -12.58 -3.18
CA ALA A 9 20.56 -12.68 -1.74
C ALA A 9 20.76 -11.34 -1.02
N ILE A 10 21.80 -10.59 -1.38
CA ILE A 10 22.04 -9.23 -0.85
C ILE A 10 20.89 -8.29 -1.23
N VAL A 11 20.51 -8.27 -2.51
CA VAL A 11 19.43 -7.43 -3.01
C VAL A 11 18.10 -7.79 -2.34
N GLY A 12 17.80 -9.09 -2.20
CA GLY A 12 16.61 -9.58 -1.49
C GLY A 12 16.61 -9.15 -0.03
N THR A 13 17.74 -9.26 0.65
CA THR A 13 17.89 -8.83 2.06
C THR A 13 17.67 -7.32 2.20
N PHE A 14 18.23 -6.53 1.29
CA PHE A 14 18.03 -5.08 1.24
C PHE A 14 16.56 -4.71 1.10
N PHE A 15 15.83 -5.32 0.15
CA PHE A 15 14.39 -5.09 -0.02
C PHE A 15 13.57 -5.58 1.18
N GLY A 16 13.99 -6.66 1.85
CA GLY A 16 13.37 -7.13 3.09
C GLY A 16 13.50 -6.12 4.22
N VAL A 17 14.71 -5.59 4.46
CA VAL A 17 14.95 -4.55 5.46
C VAL A 17 14.18 -3.26 5.12
N LEU A 18 14.16 -2.87 3.85
CA LEU A 18 13.41 -1.71 3.38
C LEU A 18 11.89 -1.88 3.60
N GLY A 19 11.36 -3.09 3.35
CA GLY A 19 9.97 -3.42 3.62
C GLY A 19 9.60 -3.33 5.10
N LEU A 20 10.48 -3.83 6.00
CA LEU A 20 10.28 -3.68 7.44
C LEU A 20 10.33 -2.22 7.89
N ALA A 21 11.25 -1.42 7.34
CA ALA A 21 11.31 0.01 7.63
C ALA A 21 10.03 0.74 7.18
N LEU A 22 9.54 0.44 5.98
CA LEU A 22 8.28 1.00 5.47
C LEU A 22 7.07 0.53 6.28
N LEU A 23 7.06 -0.71 6.78
CA LEU A 23 6.03 -1.19 7.70
C LEU A 23 6.02 -0.40 9.00
N ALA A 24 7.19 -0.17 9.61
CA ALA A 24 7.29 0.63 10.82
C ALA A 24 6.76 2.06 10.60
N ILE A 25 7.14 2.69 9.48
CA ILE A 25 6.64 4.02 9.09
C ILE A 25 5.11 3.98 8.89
N ALA A 26 4.59 2.98 8.18
CA ALA A 26 3.16 2.82 7.94
C ALA A 26 2.38 2.63 9.25
N CYS A 27 2.90 1.85 10.20
CA CYS A 27 2.33 1.68 11.53
C CYS A 27 2.25 3.02 12.27
N ILE A 28 3.35 3.78 12.30
CA ILE A 28 3.40 5.10 12.95
C ILE A 28 2.40 6.04 12.30
N VAL A 29 2.43 6.17 10.97
CA VAL A 29 1.52 7.03 10.23
C VAL A 29 0.06 6.61 10.47
N ALA A 30 -0.23 5.31 10.48
CA ALA A 30 -1.57 4.81 10.76
C ALA A 30 -2.07 5.20 12.15
N LEU A 31 -1.22 5.15 13.18
CA LEU A 31 -1.62 5.57 14.53
C LEU A 31 -2.01 7.05 14.61
N PHE A 32 -1.31 7.93 13.90
CA PHE A 32 -1.53 9.38 13.99
C PHE A 32 -2.50 9.94 12.95
N LYS A 33 -2.59 9.33 11.77
CA LYS A 33 -3.31 9.89 10.61
C LYS A 33 -4.57 9.11 10.22
N ILE A 34 -4.86 7.96 10.83
CA ILE A 34 -6.09 7.20 10.51
C ILE A 34 -7.35 8.00 10.79
N GLY A 35 -7.44 8.71 11.92
CA GLY A 35 -8.64 9.48 12.27
C GLY A 35 -8.90 10.64 11.30
N GLU A 36 -7.82 11.21 10.75
CA GLU A 36 -7.91 12.24 9.71
C GLU A 36 -8.29 11.62 8.35
N ALA A 37 -7.68 10.49 7.99
CA ALA A 37 -8.02 9.75 6.77
C ALA A 37 -9.49 9.30 6.78
N ASP A 38 -9.98 8.73 7.87
CA ASP A 38 -11.37 8.27 8.00
C ASP A 38 -12.37 9.40 7.88
N ARG A 39 -12.03 10.61 8.34
CA ARG A 39 -12.93 11.78 8.23
C ARG A 39 -13.24 12.14 6.78
N TYR A 40 -12.24 12.03 5.90
CA TYR A 40 -12.40 12.42 4.50
C TYR A 40 -12.73 11.24 3.58
N TYR A 41 -12.09 10.09 3.81
CA TYR A 41 -12.12 8.91 2.94
C TYR A 41 -12.95 7.76 3.48
N GLY A 42 -13.33 7.76 4.76
CA GLY A 42 -14.20 6.74 5.38
C GLY A 42 -15.69 6.96 5.10
N VAL A 43 -16.04 7.53 3.94
CA VAL A 43 -17.43 7.75 3.50
C VAL A 43 -17.95 6.57 2.68
N GLY A 44 -19.24 6.27 2.85
CA GLY A 44 -19.92 5.22 2.09
C GLY A 44 -19.38 3.83 2.41
N THR A 45 -18.94 3.11 1.37
CA THR A 45 -18.43 1.73 1.49
C THR A 45 -16.91 1.64 1.59
N MET A 46 -16.18 2.75 1.38
CA MET A 46 -14.73 2.80 1.56
C MET A 46 -14.34 2.52 3.03
N GLY A 47 -13.34 1.66 3.24
CA GLY A 47 -12.85 1.33 4.58
C GLY A 47 -13.67 0.26 5.32
N TRP A 48 -14.43 -0.57 4.60
CA TRP A 48 -15.20 -1.71 5.13
C TRP A 48 -16.09 -1.35 6.32
N GLY A 49 -16.98 -0.38 6.13
CA GLY A 49 -18.09 -0.13 7.06
C GLY A 49 -17.64 0.08 8.51
N ARG A 50 -17.00 1.22 8.80
CA ARG A 50 -16.75 1.71 10.17
C ARG A 50 -16.27 0.63 11.17
N SER A 51 -15.21 -0.11 10.85
CA SER A 51 -14.45 -0.68 11.96
C SER A 51 -13.89 0.50 12.77
N GLN A 52 -14.48 0.79 13.93
CA GLN A 52 -14.01 1.84 14.86
C GLN A 52 -12.61 1.52 15.42
N LEU A 53 -12.01 0.41 15.00
CA LEU A 53 -10.69 -0.04 15.39
C LEU A 53 -9.64 0.82 14.68
N THR A 54 -9.14 1.80 15.41
CA THR A 54 -8.05 2.71 15.01
C THR A 54 -6.66 2.07 15.19
N PHE A 55 -6.58 0.89 15.79
CA PHE A 55 -5.33 0.18 16.04
C PHE A 55 -4.92 -0.73 14.87
N PRO A 56 -3.60 -0.96 14.69
CA PRO A 56 -3.10 -1.97 13.76
C PRO A 56 -3.65 -3.36 14.11
N PRO A 57 -3.89 -4.24 13.12
CA PRO A 57 -3.60 -4.07 11.69
C PRO A 57 -4.68 -3.32 10.89
N TRP A 58 -5.86 -3.09 11.48
CA TRP A 58 -7.03 -2.57 10.74
C TRP A 58 -6.86 -1.14 10.23
N SER A 59 -6.14 -0.28 10.95
CA SER A 59 -5.85 1.08 10.50
C SER A 59 -4.92 1.11 9.28
N ILE A 60 -3.89 0.26 9.26
CA ILE A 60 -2.96 0.14 8.13
C ILE A 60 -3.71 -0.37 6.89
N TRP A 61 -4.54 -1.39 7.07
CA TRP A 61 -5.35 -1.94 5.98
C TRP A 61 -6.25 -0.88 5.34
N ARG A 62 -6.98 -0.10 6.14
CA ARG A 62 -7.86 0.96 5.62
C ARG A 62 -7.09 2.06 4.90
N MET A 63 -5.96 2.53 5.44
CA MET A 63 -5.12 3.51 4.74
C MET A 63 -4.55 2.97 3.43
N THR A 64 -4.21 1.69 3.39
CA THR A 64 -3.77 0.98 2.20
C THR A 64 -4.89 0.92 1.16
N GLU A 65 -6.12 0.60 1.58
CA GLU A 65 -7.30 0.59 0.71
C GLU A 65 -7.61 1.99 0.16
N TYR A 66 -7.60 3.03 1.00
CA TYR A 66 -7.77 4.41 0.54
C TYR A 66 -6.71 4.78 -0.50
N GLY A 67 -5.43 4.49 -0.22
CA GLY A 67 -4.32 4.73 -1.15
C GLY A 67 -4.49 4.01 -2.49
N MET A 68 -4.93 2.75 -2.46
CA MET A 68 -5.23 1.97 -3.66
C MET A 68 -6.35 2.60 -4.49
N ILE A 69 -7.47 2.92 -3.84
CA ILE A 69 -8.66 3.47 -4.51
C ILE A 69 -8.33 4.81 -5.16
N ILE A 70 -7.56 5.67 -4.47
CA ILE A 70 -7.11 6.96 -4.99
C ILE A 70 -6.16 6.76 -6.19
N LEU A 71 -5.13 5.92 -6.03
CA LEU A 71 -4.12 5.68 -7.07
C LEU A 71 -4.77 5.13 -8.35
N PHE A 72 -5.73 4.23 -8.21
CA PHE A 72 -6.42 3.61 -9.33
C PHE A 72 -7.78 4.24 -9.62
N ALA A 73 -8.06 5.45 -9.12
CA ALA A 73 -9.36 6.10 -9.26
C ALA A 73 -9.82 6.24 -10.72
N ARG A 74 -8.90 6.30 -11.69
CA ARG A 74 -9.24 6.41 -13.12
C ARG A 74 -9.49 5.08 -13.82
N THR A 75 -9.28 3.96 -13.14
CA THR A 75 -9.48 2.63 -13.75
C THR A 75 -10.97 2.27 -13.80
N ARG A 76 -11.40 1.58 -14.86
CA ARG A 76 -12.80 1.15 -15.03
C ARG A 76 -13.30 0.30 -13.86
N TYR A 77 -12.44 -0.55 -13.32
CA TYR A 77 -12.79 -1.41 -12.18
C TYR A 77 -13.11 -0.58 -10.94
N VAL A 78 -12.24 0.39 -10.60
CA VAL A 78 -12.44 1.24 -9.42
C VAL A 78 -13.65 2.15 -9.60
N GLN A 79 -13.81 2.77 -10.76
CA GLN A 79 -14.96 3.62 -11.08
C GLN A 79 -16.29 2.85 -10.95
N ARG A 80 -16.33 1.59 -11.42
CA ARG A 80 -17.53 0.76 -11.32
C ARG A 80 -17.88 0.39 -9.89
N ARG A 81 -16.90 0.22 -9.00
CA ARG A 81 -17.09 -0.28 -7.64
C ARG A 81 -17.21 0.82 -6.58
N TRP A 82 -16.55 1.95 -6.78
CA TRP A 82 -16.45 3.06 -5.81
C TRP A 82 -16.73 4.44 -6.43
N GLY A 83 -17.37 4.50 -7.61
CA GLY A 83 -17.65 5.76 -8.31
C GLY A 83 -18.39 6.78 -7.43
N ASP A 84 -19.50 6.36 -6.82
CA ASP A 84 -20.31 7.22 -5.95
C ASP A 84 -19.53 7.68 -4.71
N ASP A 85 -18.77 6.77 -4.08
CA ASP A 85 -17.92 7.10 -2.93
C ASP A 85 -16.81 8.10 -3.31
N LEU A 86 -16.22 7.97 -4.51
CA LEU A 86 -15.22 8.91 -5.01
C LEU A 86 -15.78 10.31 -5.24
N GLU A 87 -17.05 10.43 -5.61
CA GLU A 87 -17.73 11.73 -5.73
C GLU A 87 -17.95 12.36 -4.35
N LEU A 88 -18.36 11.57 -3.35
CA LEU A 88 -18.48 12.03 -1.95
C LEU A 88 -17.13 12.48 -1.38
N VAL A 89 -16.07 11.73 -1.62
CA VAL A 89 -14.71 12.12 -1.22
C VAL A 89 -14.30 13.44 -1.88
N LYS A 90 -14.58 13.63 -3.17
CA LYS A 90 -14.29 14.91 -3.85
C LYS A 90 -15.08 16.07 -3.26
N ALA A 91 -16.35 15.85 -2.91
CA ALA A 91 -17.20 16.86 -2.28
C ALA A 91 -16.69 17.27 -0.89
N ASN A 92 -16.06 16.35 -0.15
CA ASN A 92 -15.43 16.63 1.15
C ASN A 92 -14.09 17.39 1.04
N THR A 93 -13.57 17.63 -0.17
CA THR A 93 -12.35 18.41 -0.43
C THR A 93 -11.15 18.01 0.45
N PRO A 94 -10.68 16.75 0.39
CA PRO A 94 -9.58 16.30 1.21
C PRO A 94 -8.30 17.11 0.97
N PRO A 95 -7.47 17.29 2.02
CA PRO A 95 -6.20 17.97 1.84
C PRO A 95 -5.26 17.16 0.95
N LYS A 96 -4.66 17.83 -0.05
CA LYS A 96 -3.75 17.20 -1.05
C LYS A 96 -2.56 16.47 -0.42
N TRP A 97 -2.08 16.92 0.74
CA TRP A 97 -0.97 16.26 1.42
C TRP A 97 -1.36 14.88 1.95
N LEU A 98 -2.62 14.71 2.40
CA LEU A 98 -3.13 13.45 2.92
C LEU A 98 -3.36 12.45 1.78
N GLU A 99 -3.88 12.94 0.65
CA GLU A 99 -3.97 12.15 -0.58
C GLU A 99 -2.60 11.59 -1.01
N ARG A 100 -1.59 12.48 -1.08
CA ARG A 100 -0.21 12.09 -1.41
C ARG A 100 0.37 11.09 -0.41
N LEU A 101 0.09 11.27 0.89
CA LEU A 101 0.54 10.37 1.93
C LEU A 101 -0.03 8.96 1.74
N LEU A 102 -1.34 8.85 1.53
CA LEU A 102 -2.03 7.57 1.32
C LEU A 102 -1.53 6.87 0.05
N VAL A 103 -1.40 7.63 -1.04
CA VAL A 103 -0.87 7.10 -2.30
C VAL A 103 0.59 6.67 -2.15
N TRP A 104 1.42 7.46 -1.46
CA TRP A 104 2.83 7.12 -1.25
C TRP A 104 3.01 5.86 -0.40
N LEU A 105 2.23 5.72 0.67
CA LEU A 105 2.22 4.51 1.49
C LEU A 105 1.83 3.29 0.64
N TYR A 106 0.74 3.37 -0.11
CA TYR A 106 0.32 2.26 -0.96
C TYR A 106 1.32 1.94 -2.07
N ALA A 107 1.80 2.95 -2.79
CA ALA A 107 2.69 2.78 -3.94
C ALA A 107 4.04 2.19 -3.54
N SER A 108 4.61 2.61 -2.40
CA SER A 108 5.86 2.05 -1.90
C SER A 108 5.73 0.56 -1.57
N TRP A 109 4.63 0.16 -0.92
CA TRP A 109 4.31 -1.24 -0.68
C TRP A 109 4.09 -2.04 -1.98
N PHE A 110 3.32 -1.49 -2.91
CA PHE A 110 3.04 -2.12 -4.19
C PHE A 110 4.32 -2.37 -5.00
N LEU A 111 5.23 -1.39 -5.04
CA LEU A 111 6.53 -1.53 -5.70
C LEU A 111 7.42 -2.58 -5.03
N LEU A 112 7.41 -2.65 -3.69
CA LEU A 112 8.14 -3.70 -2.97
C LEU A 112 7.62 -5.10 -3.29
N VAL A 113 6.30 -5.27 -3.35
CA VAL A 113 5.69 -6.56 -3.72
C VAL A 113 6.07 -6.96 -5.15
N ILE A 114 6.03 -6.02 -6.09
CA ILE A 114 6.47 -6.27 -7.49
C ILE A 114 7.96 -6.65 -7.52
N ALA A 115 8.82 -5.90 -6.81
CA ALA A 115 10.25 -6.18 -6.76
C ALA A 115 10.54 -7.56 -6.14
N GLY A 116 9.84 -7.91 -5.05
CA GLY A 116 9.94 -9.22 -4.41
C GLY A 116 9.51 -10.36 -5.34
N PHE A 117 8.40 -10.19 -6.06
CA PHE A 117 7.93 -11.17 -7.04
C PHE A 117 8.91 -11.33 -8.21
N ALA A 118 9.46 -10.24 -8.72
CA ALA A 118 10.47 -10.25 -9.77
C ALA A 118 11.75 -10.98 -9.30
N LEU A 119 12.24 -10.67 -8.09
CA LEU A 119 13.40 -11.33 -7.50
C LEU A 119 13.17 -12.82 -7.26
N GLY A 120 12.02 -13.19 -6.69
CA GLY A 120 11.65 -14.59 -6.47
C GLY A 120 11.57 -15.38 -7.77
N SER A 121 10.96 -14.79 -8.80
CA SER A 121 10.89 -15.39 -10.14
C SER A 121 12.27 -15.56 -10.77
N LEU A 122 13.15 -14.56 -10.63
CA LEU A 122 14.54 -14.64 -11.08
C LEU A 122 15.33 -15.74 -10.35
N MET A 123 15.11 -15.93 -9.05
CA MET A 123 15.74 -17.02 -8.30
C MET A 123 15.27 -18.40 -8.76
N MET A 124 13.99 -18.57 -9.09
CA MET A 124 13.45 -19.84 -9.61
C MET A 124 13.95 -20.19 -11.01
N LEU A 125 14.23 -19.19 -11.84
CA LEU A 125 14.75 -19.39 -13.20
C LEU A 125 16.26 -19.69 -13.24
N LEU A 126 16.99 -19.42 -12.15
CA LEU A 126 18.39 -19.80 -12.06
C LEU A 126 18.48 -21.29 -11.78
N PRO A 127 19.11 -22.10 -12.66
CA PRO A 127 19.23 -23.53 -12.42
C PRO A 127 19.84 -23.80 -11.05
N GLU A 128 19.24 -24.74 -10.31
CA GLU A 128 19.90 -25.36 -9.18
C GLU A 128 21.21 -25.94 -9.72
N ALA A 129 22.33 -25.40 -9.24
CA ALA A 129 23.63 -25.93 -9.59
C ALA A 129 23.65 -27.36 -9.04
N ARG A 130 23.48 -28.33 -9.94
CA ARG A 130 24.05 -29.66 -9.73
C ARG A 130 25.56 -29.55 -9.88
#